data_AF-A0A7S2K3V1-F1
#
_entry.id   AF-A0A7S2K3V1-F1
#
_cell.length_a   1.000
_cell.length_b   1.000
_cell.length_c   1.000
_cell.angle_alpha   90.00
_cell.angle_beta   90.00
_cell.angle_gamma   90.00
#
_symmetry.space_group_name_H-M   'P 1'
#
loop_
_entity.id
_entity.type
_entity.pdbx_description
1 polymer ?
#
loop_
_entity_poly.entity_id
_entity_poly.type
_entity_poly.pdbx_seq_one_letter_code
_entity_poly.pdbx_strand_id
1 'polypeptide(L)'
;MDAEAEGSILLTAPGYTVPSQKTTYTYFCFSKDDLVAQGLPADDGSAHIIGIEAVLNNSNSITNVHHIIVKTSEDANGACSNNNADDFMYVWAFGQSNFQAPANTGFRYGPDGNGAFQSISMEV
;
A
#
# COMPACT_ATOMS: atom_id res chain seq x y z
N MET A 1 14.09 -8.64 -5.08
CA MET A 1 12.65 -8.32 -5.15
C MET A 1 12.17 -8.52 -6.59
N ASP A 2 12.60 -7.73 -7.56
CA ASP A 2 12.15 -7.83 -8.96
C ASP A 2 12.39 -9.18 -9.65
N ALA A 3 13.46 -9.90 -9.27
CA ALA A 3 13.77 -11.20 -9.86
C ALA A 3 12.85 -12.35 -9.39
N GLU A 4 12.06 -12.15 -8.34
CA GLU A 4 11.20 -13.17 -7.72
C GLU A 4 9.71 -12.79 -7.76
N ALA A 5 9.38 -11.56 -8.17
CA ALA A 5 8.01 -11.07 -8.24
C ALA A 5 7.42 -11.28 -9.64
N GLU A 6 6.16 -11.72 -9.70
CA GLU A 6 5.41 -11.86 -10.95
C GLU A 6 4.89 -10.51 -11.48
N GLY A 7 4.87 -9.48 -10.64
CA GLY A 7 4.40 -8.13 -10.95
C GLY A 7 4.57 -7.16 -9.79
N SER A 8 4.07 -5.93 -9.98
CA SER A 8 4.07 -4.89 -8.95
C SER A 8 2.88 -3.96 -9.11
N ILE A 9 2.47 -3.31 -8.03
CA ILE A 9 1.51 -2.22 -7.99
C ILE A 9 2.17 -0.97 -7.39
N LEU A 10 1.67 0.22 -7.70
CA LEU A 10 2.22 1.47 -7.22
C LEU A 10 1.15 2.31 -6.51
N LEU A 11 1.32 2.46 -5.19
CA LEU A 11 0.49 3.35 -4.38
C LEU A 11 1.06 4.77 -4.50
N THR A 12 0.29 5.70 -5.06
CA THR A 12 0.74 7.07 -5.34
C THR A 12 -0.14 8.13 -4.69
N ALA A 13 0.40 9.34 -4.56
CA ALA A 13 -0.31 10.54 -4.13
C ALA A 13 -0.45 11.54 -5.30
N PRO A 14 -1.24 11.22 -6.34
CA PRO A 14 -1.26 12.01 -7.56
C PRO A 14 -1.85 13.40 -7.31
N GLY A 15 -1.14 14.44 -7.73
CA GLY A 15 -1.60 15.83 -7.62
C GLY A 15 -1.71 16.37 -6.19
N TYR A 16 -1.21 15.63 -5.19
CA TYR A 16 -1.26 16.10 -3.80
C TYR A 16 -0.30 17.28 -3.60
N THR A 17 -0.85 18.37 -3.05
CA THR A 17 -0.07 19.55 -2.70
C THR A 17 0.15 19.56 -1.19
N VAL A 18 1.42 19.49 -0.79
CA VAL A 18 1.80 19.54 0.63
C VAL A 18 1.34 20.89 1.21
N PRO A 19 0.50 20.90 2.26
CA PRO A 19 0.03 22.14 2.87
C PRO A 19 1.17 22.85 3.61
N SER A 20 1.02 24.15 3.83
CA SER A 20 1.99 24.96 4.58
C SER A 20 2.02 24.68 6.10
N GLN A 21 1.15 23.79 6.57
CA GLN A 21 1.09 23.41 7.98
C GLN A 21 2.34 22.62 8.36
N LYS A 22 2.81 22.79 9.60
CA LYS A 22 4.05 22.17 10.08
C LYS A 22 4.04 20.64 10.03
N THR A 23 2.87 20.04 10.23
CA THR A 23 2.68 18.59 10.21
C THR A 23 1.31 18.30 9.65
N THR A 24 1.22 17.36 8.71
CA THR A 24 -0.03 16.90 8.13
C THR A 24 0.12 15.41 7.87
N TYR A 25 -0.94 14.67 8.18
CA TYR A 25 -1.11 13.28 7.78
C TYR A 25 -2.18 13.25 6.70
N THR A 26 -1.89 12.63 5.56
CA THR A 26 -2.85 12.47 4.47
C THR A 26 -3.03 11.01 4.14
N TYR A 27 -4.28 10.64 3.87
CA TYR A 27 -4.69 9.29 3.56
C TYR A 27 -5.08 9.21 2.09
N PHE A 28 -4.51 8.22 1.41
CA PHE A 28 -4.87 7.82 0.06
C PHE A 28 -5.44 6.42 0.14
N CYS A 29 -6.49 6.15 -0.60
CA CYS A 29 -7.14 4.86 -0.58
C CYS A 29 -7.13 4.24 -1.97
N PHE A 30 -7.04 2.92 -2.00
CA PHE A 30 -6.99 2.11 -3.22
C PHE A 30 -7.98 0.96 -3.04
N SER A 31 -9.08 1.04 -3.78
CA SER A 31 -10.13 0.01 -3.78
C SER A 31 -9.62 -1.28 -4.44
N LYS A 32 -10.38 -2.36 -4.30
CA LYS A 32 -10.11 -3.60 -5.04
C LYS A 32 -9.95 -3.35 -6.53
N ASP A 33 -10.84 -2.54 -7.11
CA ASP A 33 -10.85 -2.23 -8.54
C ASP A 33 -9.59 -1.47 -8.97
N ASP A 34 -9.11 -0.53 -8.15
CA ASP A 34 -7.86 0.20 -8.40
C ASP A 34 -6.65 -0.73 -8.42
N LEU A 35 -6.65 -1.74 -7.55
CA LEU A 35 -5.57 -2.73 -7.45
C LEU A 35 -5.61 -3.73 -8.60
N VAL A 36 -6.80 -4.20 -8.99
CA VAL A 36 -7.00 -5.05 -10.18
C VAL A 36 -6.59 -4.30 -11.46
N ALA A 37 -6.95 -3.02 -11.58
CA ALA A 37 -6.55 -2.19 -12.70
C ALA A 37 -5.02 -2.03 -12.84
N GLN A 38 -4.27 -2.22 -11.74
CA GLN A 38 -2.81 -2.22 -11.71
C GLN A 38 -2.18 -3.62 -11.90
N GLY A 39 -2.99 -4.66 -12.05
CA GLY A 39 -2.53 -6.01 -12.39
C GLY A 39 -2.64 -7.04 -11.27
N LEU A 40 -3.27 -6.73 -10.13
CA LEU A 40 -3.65 -7.79 -9.20
C LEU A 40 -4.78 -8.66 -9.79
N PRO A 41 -4.86 -9.95 -9.40
CA PRO A 41 -5.90 -10.85 -9.92
C PRO A 41 -7.31 -10.37 -9.60
N ALA A 42 -8.26 -10.61 -10.52
CA ALA A 42 -9.68 -10.31 -10.30
C ALA A 42 -10.35 -11.36 -9.39
N ASP A 43 -11.69 -11.35 -9.34
CA ASP A 43 -12.56 -11.95 -8.31
C ASP A 43 -12.21 -13.34 -7.78
N ASP A 44 -11.72 -14.26 -8.60
CA ASP A 44 -11.38 -15.64 -8.22
C ASP A 44 -9.87 -15.87 -8.02
N GLY A 45 -9.05 -14.89 -8.36
CA GLY A 45 -7.60 -14.95 -8.26
C GLY A 45 -7.08 -14.53 -6.88
N SER A 46 -5.83 -14.91 -6.60
CA SER A 46 -5.14 -14.49 -5.38
C SER A 46 -3.67 -14.21 -5.67
N ALA A 47 -3.08 -13.32 -4.88
CA ALA A 47 -1.68 -12.96 -4.96
C ALA A 47 -1.10 -12.79 -3.55
N HIS A 48 0.23 -12.77 -3.46
CA HIS A 48 0.91 -12.44 -2.21
C HIS A 48 1.84 -11.25 -2.44
N ILE A 49 1.73 -10.23 -1.60
CA ILE A 49 2.71 -9.14 -1.56
C ILE A 49 3.91 -9.65 -0.76
N ILE A 50 5.02 -9.87 -1.47
CA ILE A 50 6.26 -10.43 -0.90
C ILE A 50 7.34 -9.38 -0.67
N GLY A 51 7.11 -8.14 -1.09
CA GLY A 51 8.06 -7.05 -0.92
C GLY A 51 7.40 -5.69 -1.08
N ILE A 52 7.93 -4.69 -0.36
CA ILE A 52 7.40 -3.32 -0.33
C ILE A 52 8.58 -2.35 -0.27
N GLU A 53 8.54 -1.33 -1.13
CA GLU A 53 9.55 -0.27 -1.22
C GLU A 53 8.88 1.10 -1.13
N ALA A 54 9.50 2.01 -0.38
CA ALA A 54 9.11 3.41 -0.34
C ALA A 54 9.77 4.17 -1.51
N VAL A 55 8.96 4.69 -2.43
CA VAL A 55 9.45 5.39 -3.62
C VAL A 55 9.43 6.91 -3.39
N LEU A 56 10.59 7.48 -3.08
CA LEU A 56 10.80 8.93 -2.96
C LEU A 56 11.59 9.46 -4.16
N ASN A 57 10.87 9.83 -5.23
CA ASN A 57 11.46 10.09 -6.55
C ASN A 57 11.65 11.58 -6.89
N ASN A 58 11.34 12.51 -5.99
CA ASN A 58 11.49 13.95 -6.25
C ASN A 58 11.88 14.73 -5.00
N SER A 59 12.40 15.95 -5.18
CA SER A 59 12.89 16.77 -4.08
C SER A 59 11.82 17.07 -3.03
N ASN A 60 10.54 17.18 -3.44
CA ASN A 60 9.44 17.46 -2.53
C ASN A 60 9.16 16.26 -1.61
N SER A 61 9.09 15.04 -2.16
CA SER A 61 8.87 13.83 -1.37
C SER A 61 10.08 13.48 -0.49
N ILE A 62 11.30 13.66 -1.00
CA ILE A 62 12.54 13.44 -0.23
C ILE A 62 12.64 14.37 0.99
N THR A 63 12.15 15.61 0.87
CA THR A 63 12.30 16.61 1.94
C THR A 63 11.15 16.57 2.96
N ASN A 64 9.93 16.22 2.53
CA ASN A 64 8.74 16.40 3.36
C ASN A 64 8.12 15.09 3.88
N VAL A 65 8.43 13.94 3.28
CA VAL A 65 7.88 12.65 3.73
C VAL A 65 8.75 12.08 4.84
N HIS A 66 8.19 11.99 6.05
CA HIS A 66 8.87 11.43 7.22
C HIS A 66 8.53 9.96 7.48
N HIS A 67 7.26 9.58 7.27
CA HIS A 67 6.75 8.24 7.46
C HIS A 67 5.78 7.88 6.33
N ILE A 68 5.66 6.59 6.04
CA ILE A 68 4.59 6.04 5.21
C ILE A 68 4.02 4.84 5.97
N ILE A 69 2.70 4.79 6.10
CA ILE A 69 2.00 3.66 6.72
C ILE A 69 1.05 3.09 5.67
N VAL A 70 1.14 1.78 5.47
CA VAL A 70 0.23 1.04 4.60
C VAL A 70 -0.62 0.12 5.46
N LYS A 71 -1.93 0.29 5.37
CA LYS A 71 -2.93 -0.51 6.05
C LYS A 71 -3.83 -1.21 5.04
N THR A 72 -4.40 -2.33 5.43
CA THR A 72 -5.25 -3.18 4.58
C THR A 72 -6.62 -3.37 5.20
N SER A 73 -7.59 -3.71 4.36
CA SER A 73 -8.95 -4.09 4.77
C SER A 73 -9.41 -5.31 3.99
N GLU A 74 -10.11 -6.23 4.66
CA GLU A 74 -10.79 -7.36 4.02
C GLU A 74 -12.01 -6.90 3.20
N ASP A 75 -12.63 -5.75 3.54
CA ASP A 75 -13.65 -5.12 2.70
C ASP A 75 -13.00 -4.46 1.46
N ALA A 76 -13.55 -4.75 0.28
CA ALA A 76 -13.14 -4.20 -1.02
C ALA A 76 -13.13 -2.66 -1.08
N ASN A 77 -13.91 -2.00 -0.22
CA ASN A 77 -13.94 -0.54 -0.09
C ASN A 77 -13.64 -0.05 1.34
N GLY A 78 -13.30 -0.93 2.28
CA GLY A 78 -13.13 -0.55 3.70
C GLY A 78 -12.04 0.50 3.91
N ALA A 79 -10.94 0.42 3.17
CA ALA A 79 -9.89 1.43 3.20
C ALA A 79 -10.35 2.82 2.68
N CYS A 80 -11.40 2.88 1.86
CA CYS A 80 -11.92 4.10 1.23
C CYS A 80 -13.21 4.64 1.87
N SER A 81 -13.97 3.84 2.63
CA SER A 81 -15.32 4.20 3.06
C SER A 81 -15.37 4.96 4.39
N ASN A 82 -14.39 4.77 5.28
CA ASN A 82 -14.38 5.38 6.62
C ASN A 82 -12.98 5.42 7.28
N ASN A 83 -11.89 5.23 6.52
CA ASN A 83 -10.55 4.99 7.05
C ASN A 83 -10.43 3.73 7.96
N ASN A 84 -11.37 2.77 7.89
CA ASN A 84 -11.26 1.48 8.61
C ASN A 84 -10.40 0.48 7.82
N ALA A 85 -9.19 0.88 7.46
CA ALA A 85 -8.17 -0.12 7.20
C ALA A 85 -7.71 -0.66 8.56
N ASP A 86 -8.11 -1.89 8.86
CA ASP A 86 -8.02 -2.47 10.20
C ASP A 86 -6.63 -3.06 10.50
N ASP A 87 -5.88 -3.46 9.47
CA ASP A 87 -4.62 -4.19 9.63
C ASP A 87 -3.42 -3.40 9.10
N PHE A 88 -2.34 -3.32 9.89
CA PHE A 88 -1.07 -2.76 9.43
C PHE A 88 -0.32 -3.77 8.57
N MET A 89 -0.07 -3.41 7.31
CA MET A 89 0.76 -4.22 6.41
C MET A 89 2.22 -3.77 6.46
N TYR A 90 2.47 -2.45 6.44
CA TYR A 90 3.83 -1.93 6.37
C TYR A 90 3.95 -0.54 7.00
N VAL A 91 5.09 -0.29 7.64
CA VAL A 91 5.49 1.02 8.14
C VAL A 91 6.90 1.30 7.67
N TRP A 92 7.09 2.50 7.14
CA TRP A 92 8.38 3.02 6.73
C TRP A 92 8.67 4.34 7.44
N ALA A 93 9.92 4.51 7.84
CA ALA A 93 10.46 5.78 8.33
C ALA A 93 11.71 6.15 7.52
N PHE A 94 12.03 7.44 7.48
CA PHE A 94 13.23 7.93 6.78
C PHE A 94 14.50 7.16 7.19
N GLY A 95 15.21 6.63 6.18
CA GLY A 95 16.43 5.84 6.35
C GLY A 95 16.21 4.32 6.48
N GLN A 96 14.96 3.86 6.55
CA GLN A 96 14.65 2.43 6.54
C GLN A 96 14.80 1.84 5.13
N SER A 97 15.36 0.63 5.05
CA SER A 97 15.47 -0.15 3.81
C SER A 97 14.15 -0.80 3.40
N ASN A 98 14.09 -1.30 2.17
CA ASN A 98 12.92 -1.98 1.62
C ASN A 98 12.58 -3.25 2.43
N PHE A 99 11.29 -3.56 2.50
CA PHE A 99 10.81 -4.78 3.12
C PHE A 99 10.80 -5.93 2.11
N GLN A 100 11.35 -7.07 2.51
CA GLN A 100 11.24 -8.34 1.80
C GLN A 100 10.69 -9.37 2.79
N ALA A 101 9.59 -10.03 2.41
CA ALA A 101 9.05 -11.12 3.19
C ALA A 101 10.02 -12.31 3.17
N PRO A 102 10.13 -13.08 4.27
CA PRO A 102 10.82 -14.36 4.27
C PRO A 102 10.30 -15.32 3.17
N ALA A 103 11.11 -16.30 2.79
CA ALA A 103 10.72 -17.29 1.80
C ALA A 103 9.39 -17.98 2.18
N ASN A 104 8.51 -18.16 1.19
CA ASN A 104 7.17 -18.76 1.33
C ASN A 104 6.22 -17.97 2.26
N THR A 105 6.45 -16.67 2.44
CA THR A 105 5.56 -15.79 3.21
C THR A 105 5.19 -14.54 2.40
N GLY A 106 4.06 -13.94 2.71
CA GLY A 106 3.62 -12.69 2.10
C GLY A 106 2.23 -12.29 2.58
N PHE A 107 1.84 -11.05 2.31
CA PHE A 107 0.50 -10.55 2.62
C PHE A 107 -0.47 -11.00 1.54
N ARG A 108 -1.51 -11.72 1.92
CA ARG A 108 -2.43 -12.35 0.98
C ARG A 108 -3.46 -11.33 0.47
N TYR A 109 -3.53 -11.19 -0.85
CA TYR A 109 -4.61 -10.52 -1.57
C TYR A 109 -5.51 -11.57 -2.23
N GLY A 110 -6.83 -11.34 -2.25
CA GLY A 110 -7.76 -12.24 -2.93
C GLY A 110 -9.20 -12.06 -2.50
N PRO A 111 -10.10 -13.01 -2.85
CA PRO A 111 -11.51 -12.94 -2.48
C PRO A 111 -11.74 -12.91 -0.97
N ASP A 112 -12.91 -12.40 -0.58
CA ASP A 112 -13.37 -12.30 0.81
C ASP A 112 -13.25 -13.63 1.55
N GLY A 113 -12.71 -13.57 2.78
CA GLY A 113 -12.54 -14.70 3.70
C GLY A 113 -11.10 -15.17 3.92
N ASN A 114 -10.81 -15.51 5.19
CA ASN A 114 -9.56 -16.09 5.68
C ASN A 114 -8.32 -15.17 5.56
N GLY A 115 -8.40 -13.91 6.01
CA GLY A 115 -7.21 -13.05 6.19
C GLY A 115 -6.65 -12.45 4.90
N ALA A 116 -7.45 -12.41 3.82
CA ALA A 116 -7.05 -11.82 2.55
C ALA A 116 -7.56 -10.38 2.45
N PHE A 117 -6.67 -9.44 2.18
CA PHE A 117 -7.07 -8.06 1.98
C PHE A 117 -7.62 -7.84 0.56
N GLN A 118 -8.54 -6.89 0.45
CA GLN A 118 -9.15 -6.49 -0.82
C GLN A 118 -8.94 -4.99 -1.13
N SER A 119 -8.63 -4.17 -0.13
CA SER A 119 -8.31 -2.75 -0.31
C SER A 119 -7.14 -2.31 0.56
N ILE A 120 -6.50 -1.20 0.16
CA ILE A 120 -5.33 -0.63 0.82
C ILE A 120 -5.56 0.85 1.11
N SER A 121 -5.13 1.32 2.29
CA SER A 121 -4.91 2.75 2.56
C SER A 121 -3.43 3.03 2.76
N MET A 122 -2.96 4.14 2.23
CA MET A 122 -1.62 4.68 2.44
C MET A 122 -1.74 6.02 3.17
N GLU A 123 -1.12 6.11 4.33
CA GLU A 123 -0.97 7.34 5.11
C GLU A 123 0.46 7.89 4.92
N VAL A 124 0.59 9.18 4.64
CA VAL A 124 1.85 9.91 4.39
C VAL A 124 1.88 11.19 5.20
#